data_AF-A0A369JA86-F1
#
_entry.id   AF-A0A369JA86-F1
#
_cell.length_a   1.000
_cell.length_b   1.000
_cell.length_c   1.000
_cell.angle_alpha   90.00
_cell.angle_beta   90.00
_cell.angle_gamma   90.00
#
_symmetry.space_group_name_H-M   'P 1'
#
loop_
_entity.id
_entity.type
_entity.pdbx_description
1 polymer ?
#
loop_
_entity_poly.entity_id
_entity_poly.type
_entity_poly.pdbx_seq_one_letter_code
_entity_poly.pdbx_strand_id
1 'polypeptide(L)'
;MRKLYRSFVFSYMHDIAKLEAKSPGSIAKGKRFSTVYKRRSELTAGRLKVLMAQGFNKRVIALADETEVHSDDELAEGVTTDSGEAVYHIKEKEGRSTKVMNFFRMADVRRRRMDQSKRKQYKLPERRREDPVMPQPSALTALPKQVPIDWFDPSYWNNTLTVREHADYIEDGVDVALPLEEFCKTWEDCAKWKNLPKKEFMQTYGNAVLDLYDMPTEQELEQLARWEDGEGEKSSSNSEGGDDNDDGE
;
A
#
# COMPACT_ATOMS: atom_id res chain seq x y z
N MET A 1 -25.82 -33.86 19.33
CA MET A 1 -25.46 -32.89 20.40
C MET A 1 -24.12 -33.17 21.08
N ARG A 2 -23.85 -34.37 21.66
CA ARG A 2 -22.58 -34.63 22.39
C ARG A 2 -21.28 -34.45 21.59
N LYS A 3 -21.25 -34.81 20.30
CA LYS A 3 -20.06 -34.66 19.43
C LYS A 3 -19.72 -33.18 19.15
N LEU A 4 -20.73 -32.34 18.95
CA LEU A 4 -20.57 -30.91 18.66
C LEU A 4 -20.04 -30.16 19.89
N TYR A 5 -20.62 -30.46 21.06
CA TYR A 5 -20.16 -29.92 22.34
C TYR A 5 -18.70 -30.29 22.64
N ARG A 6 -18.35 -31.58 22.46
CA ARG A 6 -16.97 -32.04 22.68
C ARG A 6 -15.96 -31.32 21.78
N SER A 7 -16.27 -31.17 20.49
CA SER A 7 -15.41 -30.46 19.55
C SER A 7 -15.25 -28.98 19.94
N PHE A 8 -16.36 -28.30 20.24
CA PHE A 8 -16.32 -26.90 20.64
C PHE A 8 -15.51 -26.66 21.92
N VAL A 9 -15.70 -27.46 22.96
CA VAL A 9 -15.05 -27.24 24.25
C VAL A 9 -13.61 -27.75 24.26
N PHE A 10 -13.37 -28.99 23.82
CA PHE A 10 -12.07 -29.64 24.00
C PHE A 10 -11.10 -29.44 22.83
N SER A 11 -11.54 -28.86 21.72
CA SER A 11 -10.65 -28.37 20.67
C SER A 11 -10.71 -26.85 20.62
N TYR A 12 -11.80 -26.25 20.12
CA TYR A 12 -11.82 -24.80 19.84
C TYR A 12 -11.56 -23.92 21.07
N MET A 13 -12.29 -24.11 22.18
CA MET A 13 -12.11 -23.32 23.39
C MET A 13 -10.77 -23.62 24.09
N HIS A 14 -10.34 -24.87 24.07
CA HIS A 14 -9.04 -25.28 24.60
C HIS A 14 -7.88 -24.63 23.85
N ASP A 15 -7.95 -24.56 22.51
CA ASP A 15 -6.92 -23.96 21.67
C ASP A 15 -6.89 -22.43 21.87
N ILE A 16 -8.05 -21.79 22.02
CA ILE A 16 -8.15 -20.38 22.44
C ILE A 16 -7.48 -20.17 23.80
N ALA A 17 -7.81 -20.99 24.79
CA ALA A 17 -7.26 -20.85 26.14
C ALA A 17 -5.73 -21.04 26.14
N LYS A 18 -5.19 -21.99 25.36
CA LYS A 18 -3.76 -22.17 25.18
C LYS A 18 -3.08 -20.96 24.54
N LEU A 19 -3.68 -20.39 23.50
CA LEU A 19 -3.14 -19.21 22.82
C LEU A 19 -3.15 -17.98 23.74
N GLU A 20 -4.24 -17.76 24.48
CA GLU A 20 -4.34 -16.67 25.45
C GLU A 20 -3.41 -16.85 26.65
N ALA A 21 -3.20 -18.08 27.12
CA ALA A 21 -2.23 -18.35 28.18
C ALA A 21 -0.78 -18.09 27.73
N LYS A 22 -0.45 -18.39 26.46
CA LYS A 22 0.88 -18.15 25.89
C LYS A 22 1.12 -16.67 25.56
N SER A 23 0.13 -16.01 24.98
CA SER A 23 0.19 -14.62 24.54
C SER A 23 -1.14 -13.95 24.83
N PRO A 24 -1.28 -13.36 26.03
CA PRO A 24 -2.51 -12.66 26.42
C PRO A 24 -2.90 -11.58 25.40
N GLY A 25 -4.17 -11.56 25.03
CA GLY A 25 -4.76 -10.62 24.06
C GLY A 25 -4.54 -10.99 22.59
N SER A 26 -3.88 -12.10 22.27
CA SER A 26 -3.61 -12.51 20.88
C SER A 26 -4.89 -12.79 20.08
N ILE A 27 -5.92 -13.37 20.69
CA ILE A 27 -7.20 -13.65 20.01
C ILE A 27 -7.96 -12.36 19.76
N ALA A 28 -7.99 -11.45 20.73
CA ALA A 28 -8.62 -10.13 20.57
C ALA A 28 -7.93 -9.31 19.47
N LYS A 29 -6.59 -9.28 19.48
CA LYS A 29 -5.77 -8.65 18.45
C LYS A 29 -6.04 -9.27 17.07
N GLY A 30 -6.06 -10.60 16.97
CA GLY A 30 -6.36 -11.32 15.73
C GLY A 30 -7.74 -10.99 15.17
N LYS A 31 -8.79 -10.96 16.02
CA LYS A 31 -10.14 -10.55 15.61
C LYS A 31 -10.20 -9.10 15.13
N ARG A 32 -9.49 -8.18 15.81
CA ARG A 32 -9.39 -6.78 15.41
C ARG A 32 -8.77 -6.67 14.01
N PHE A 33 -7.60 -7.28 13.78
CA PHE A 33 -6.94 -7.24 12.48
C PHE A 33 -7.77 -7.91 11.37
N SER A 34 -8.37 -9.08 11.62
CA SER A 34 -9.25 -9.74 10.65
C SER A 34 -10.38 -8.83 10.19
N THR A 35 -10.98 -8.08 11.12
CA THR A 35 -12.02 -7.09 10.81
C THR A 35 -11.48 -5.94 9.97
N VAL A 36 -10.28 -5.44 10.28
CA VAL A 36 -9.62 -4.37 9.50
C VAL A 36 -9.31 -4.84 8.07
N TYR A 37 -8.71 -6.01 7.90
CA TYR A 37 -8.42 -6.57 6.58
C TYR A 37 -9.67 -6.75 5.73
N LYS A 38 -10.76 -7.27 6.33
CA LYS A 38 -12.05 -7.40 5.63
C LYS A 38 -12.55 -6.05 5.13
N ARG A 39 -12.51 -5.01 5.96
CA ARG A 39 -12.97 -3.66 5.57
C ARG A 39 -12.11 -3.06 4.47
N ARG A 40 -10.79 -3.24 4.52
CA ARG A 40 -9.87 -2.80 3.45
C ARG A 40 -10.20 -3.51 2.14
N SER A 41 -10.42 -4.82 2.16
CA SER A 41 -10.83 -5.58 0.98
C SER A 41 -12.17 -5.09 0.39
N GLU A 42 -13.16 -4.81 1.24
CA GLU A 42 -14.44 -4.22 0.80
C GLU A 42 -14.25 -2.82 0.19
N LEU A 43 -13.38 -1.99 0.77
CA LEU A 43 -13.04 -0.67 0.24
C LEU A 43 -12.33 -0.78 -1.12
N THR A 44 -11.41 -1.73 -1.25
CA THR A 44 -10.69 -2.07 -2.50
C THR A 44 -11.70 -2.36 -3.60
N ALA A 45 -12.57 -3.36 -3.36
CA ALA A 45 -13.62 -3.73 -4.31
C ALA A 45 -14.56 -2.56 -4.65
N GLY A 46 -14.89 -1.74 -3.65
CA GLY A 46 -15.71 -0.54 -3.83
C GLY A 46 -15.06 0.49 -4.74
N ARG A 47 -13.77 0.78 -4.55
CA ARG A 47 -13.00 1.73 -5.38
C ARG A 47 -12.78 1.19 -6.78
N LEU A 48 -12.38 -0.06 -6.93
CA LEU A 48 -12.22 -0.72 -8.24
C LEU A 48 -13.49 -0.63 -9.06
N LYS A 49 -14.64 -0.92 -8.45
CA LYS A 49 -15.94 -0.81 -9.11
C LYS A 49 -16.23 0.60 -9.63
N VAL A 50 -15.89 1.64 -8.87
CA VAL A 50 -16.05 3.04 -9.30
C VAL A 50 -15.11 3.34 -10.46
N LEU A 51 -13.83 3.00 -10.34
CA LEU A 51 -12.82 3.29 -11.36
C LEU A 51 -13.16 2.58 -12.68
N MET A 52 -13.51 1.30 -12.63
CA MET A 52 -13.95 0.52 -13.79
C MET A 52 -15.21 1.10 -14.41
N ALA A 53 -16.24 1.42 -13.61
CA ALA A 53 -17.49 2.00 -14.12
C ALA A 53 -17.30 3.38 -14.75
N GLN A 54 -16.24 4.10 -14.37
CA GLN A 54 -15.92 5.43 -14.89
C GLN A 54 -14.97 5.38 -16.10
N GLY A 55 -14.55 4.18 -16.52
CA GLY A 55 -13.70 3.98 -17.70
C GLY A 55 -12.25 4.38 -17.50
N PHE A 56 -11.73 4.28 -16.27
CA PHE A 56 -10.30 4.46 -16.02
C PHE A 56 -9.48 3.31 -16.63
N ASN A 57 -8.31 3.65 -17.15
CA ASN A 57 -7.38 2.67 -17.69
C ASN A 57 -6.84 1.71 -16.63
N LYS A 58 -6.38 0.54 -17.11
CA LYS A 58 -5.81 -0.52 -16.26
C LYS A 58 -4.69 -0.03 -15.33
N ARG A 59 -3.80 0.87 -15.79
CA ARG A 59 -2.75 1.47 -14.96
C ARG A 59 -3.29 2.17 -13.71
N VAL A 60 -4.42 2.86 -13.82
CA VAL A 60 -5.07 3.56 -12.70
C VAL A 60 -5.83 2.58 -11.81
N ILE A 61 -6.37 1.51 -12.41
CA ILE A 61 -7.01 0.43 -11.67
C ILE A 61 -5.98 -0.30 -10.80
N ALA A 62 -4.78 -0.59 -11.34
CA ALA A 62 -3.68 -1.24 -10.63
C ALA A 62 -3.27 -0.48 -9.35
N LEU A 63 -3.34 0.86 -9.39
CA LEU A 63 -3.12 1.71 -8.22
C LEU A 63 -4.03 1.38 -7.02
N ALA A 64 -5.20 0.81 -7.27
CA ALA A 64 -6.24 0.52 -6.29
C ALA A 64 -6.57 -0.98 -6.20
N ASP A 65 -5.78 -1.87 -6.80
CA ASP A 65 -6.13 -3.29 -6.93
C ASP A 65 -5.71 -4.11 -5.70
N GLU A 66 -4.53 -3.82 -5.16
CA GLU A 66 -4.07 -4.48 -3.94
C GLU A 66 -4.78 -3.95 -2.70
N THR A 67 -4.97 -4.80 -1.68
CA THR A 67 -5.58 -4.34 -0.42
C THR A 67 -4.62 -3.44 0.36
N GLU A 68 -3.32 -3.65 0.17
CA GLU A 68 -2.19 -3.00 0.82
C GLU A 68 -2.13 -1.49 0.55
N VAL A 69 -2.59 -1.04 -0.61
CA VAL A 69 -2.64 0.39 -0.99
C VAL A 69 -3.66 1.21 -0.18
N HIS A 70 -4.64 0.50 0.40
CA HIS A 70 -5.77 1.12 1.05
C HIS A 70 -5.54 1.33 2.54
N SER A 71 -5.87 2.52 3.03
CA SER A 71 -5.87 2.82 4.46
C SER A 71 -6.95 2.05 5.20
N ASP A 72 -6.61 1.59 6.39
CA ASP A 72 -7.57 1.26 7.44
C ASP A 72 -8.25 2.51 8.02
N ASP A 73 -9.25 2.27 8.86
CA ASP A 73 -10.04 3.27 9.55
C ASP A 73 -10.37 2.83 10.97
N GLU A 74 -10.36 3.80 11.88
CA GLU A 74 -10.71 3.58 13.30
C GLU A 74 -11.79 4.55 13.73
N LEU A 75 -12.60 4.11 14.71
CA LEU A 75 -13.64 4.96 15.28
C LEU A 75 -12.98 6.19 15.92
N ALA A 76 -13.44 7.38 15.54
CA ALA A 76 -13.03 8.62 16.16
C ALA A 76 -13.80 8.78 17.49
N GLU A 77 -13.19 8.35 18.60
CA GLU A 77 -13.80 8.45 19.92
C GLU A 77 -14.14 9.91 20.26
N GLY A 78 -15.37 10.14 20.71
CA GLY A 78 -15.87 11.49 21.04
C GLY A 78 -16.18 12.38 19.83
N VAL A 79 -16.01 11.88 18.59
CA VAL A 79 -16.34 12.63 17.37
C VAL A 79 -17.58 12.00 16.73
N THR A 80 -18.69 12.72 16.81
CA THR A 80 -19.93 12.41 16.10
C THR A 80 -20.26 13.52 15.13
N THR A 81 -21.01 13.17 14.09
CA THR A 81 -21.65 14.18 13.24
C THR A 81 -22.70 14.97 14.02
N ASP A 82 -23.18 16.09 13.47
CA ASP A 82 -24.33 16.83 14.01
C ASP A 82 -25.60 15.95 14.11
N SER A 83 -25.67 14.89 13.29
CA SER A 83 -26.72 13.88 13.29
C SER A 83 -26.49 12.71 14.27
N GLY A 84 -25.42 12.75 15.07
CA GLY A 84 -25.06 11.70 16.04
C GLY A 84 -24.44 10.43 15.42
N GLU A 85 -24.05 10.47 14.14
CA GLU A 85 -23.41 9.33 13.48
C GLU A 85 -21.93 9.24 13.86
N ALA A 86 -21.44 8.00 14.01
CA ALA A 86 -20.04 7.73 14.25
C ALA A 86 -19.15 8.14 13.07
N VAL A 87 -18.08 8.89 13.35
CA VAL A 87 -17.04 9.24 12.38
C VAL A 87 -15.87 8.28 12.53
N TYR A 88 -15.25 7.91 11.40
CA TYR A 88 -14.07 7.05 11.37
C TYR A 88 -12.88 7.82 10.79
N HIS A 89 -11.78 7.88 11.53
CA HIS A 89 -10.55 8.50 11.04
C HIS A 89 -9.79 7.57 10.12
N ILE A 90 -9.42 8.08 8.94
CA ILE A 90 -8.62 7.36 7.97
C ILE A 90 -7.16 7.44 8.38
N LYS A 91 -6.51 6.29 8.52
CA LYS A 91 -5.09 6.24 8.88
C LYS A 91 -4.21 6.49 7.68
N GLU A 92 -3.08 7.13 7.90
CA GLU A 92 -2.07 7.38 6.89
C GLU A 92 -1.30 6.09 6.57
N LYS A 93 -0.96 5.92 5.29
CA LYS A 93 -0.13 4.81 4.82
C LYS A 93 1.27 5.36 4.56
N GLU A 94 2.24 4.76 5.21
CA GLU A 94 3.66 5.03 4.98
C GLU A 94 4.01 4.90 3.50
N GLY A 95 4.82 5.84 3.04
CA GLY A 95 5.30 5.92 1.66
C GLY A 95 4.28 6.34 0.62
N ARG A 96 2.98 6.42 0.92
CA ARG A 96 1.96 6.77 -0.07
C ARG A 96 1.99 8.27 -0.39
N SER A 97 2.00 8.62 -1.68
CA SER A 97 1.95 10.02 -2.11
C SER A 97 0.64 10.72 -1.76
N THR A 98 0.73 12.00 -1.44
CA THR A 98 -0.42 12.90 -1.20
C THR A 98 -1.37 12.92 -2.40
N LYS A 99 -0.80 12.86 -3.62
CA LYS A 99 -1.55 12.77 -4.87
C LYS A 99 -2.49 11.56 -4.90
N VAL A 100 -1.99 10.37 -4.57
CA VAL A 100 -2.81 9.14 -4.53
C VAL A 100 -3.84 9.19 -3.41
N MET A 101 -3.47 9.74 -2.25
CA MET A 101 -4.42 9.97 -1.18
C MET A 101 -5.61 10.84 -1.66
N ASN A 102 -5.33 11.97 -2.28
CA ASN A 102 -6.35 12.90 -2.81
C ASN A 102 -7.22 12.23 -3.88
N PHE A 103 -6.60 11.49 -4.81
CA PHE A 103 -7.32 10.73 -5.83
C PHE A 103 -8.30 9.70 -5.23
N PHE A 104 -7.86 8.97 -4.21
CA PHE A 104 -8.70 8.03 -3.49
C PHE A 104 -9.87 8.69 -2.74
N ARG A 105 -9.66 9.89 -2.17
CA ARG A 105 -10.76 10.66 -1.56
C ARG A 105 -11.81 11.04 -2.60
N MET A 106 -11.39 11.45 -3.79
CA MET A 106 -12.33 11.73 -4.88
C MET A 106 -13.12 10.48 -5.30
N ALA A 107 -12.45 9.34 -5.42
CA ALA A 107 -13.12 8.06 -5.73
C ALA A 107 -14.15 7.68 -4.65
N ASP A 108 -13.84 7.90 -3.37
CA ASP A 108 -14.75 7.65 -2.25
C ASP A 108 -15.99 8.58 -2.29
N VAL A 109 -15.83 9.85 -2.69
CA VAL A 109 -16.98 10.76 -2.91
C VAL A 109 -17.89 10.22 -4.01
N ARG A 110 -17.33 9.72 -5.11
CA ARG A 110 -18.12 9.13 -6.22
C ARG A 110 -18.80 7.84 -5.79
N ARG A 111 -18.10 6.98 -5.03
CA ARG A 111 -18.65 5.75 -4.44
C ARG A 111 -19.89 6.03 -3.59
N ARG A 112 -19.80 6.99 -2.67
CA ARG A 112 -20.92 7.43 -1.82
C ARG A 112 -22.13 7.89 -2.63
N ARG A 113 -21.92 8.70 -3.67
CA ARG A 113 -22.99 9.15 -4.57
C ARG A 113 -23.65 7.99 -5.32
N MET A 114 -22.86 7.01 -5.77
CA MET A 114 -23.36 5.82 -6.46
C MET A 114 -24.15 4.87 -5.54
N ASP A 115 -23.78 4.79 -4.27
CA ASP A 115 -24.50 3.95 -3.30
C ASP A 115 -25.79 4.62 -2.81
N GLN A 116 -25.80 5.95 -2.68
CA GLN A 116 -27.03 6.71 -2.37
C GLN A 116 -28.11 6.55 -3.45
N SER A 117 -27.72 6.52 -4.73
CA SER A 117 -28.69 6.36 -5.84
C SER A 117 -29.28 4.95 -5.94
N LYS A 118 -28.65 3.94 -5.31
CA LYS A 118 -29.07 2.53 -5.34
C LYS A 118 -29.75 2.07 -4.06
N ARG A 119 -30.24 2.98 -3.21
CA ARG A 119 -30.86 2.67 -1.91
C ARG A 119 -32.00 1.65 -2.07
N LYS A 120 -31.65 0.37 -1.90
CA LYS A 120 -32.57 -0.66 -1.41
C LYS A 120 -32.79 -0.39 0.06
N GLN A 121 -34.03 -0.54 0.51
CA GLN A 121 -34.56 -0.23 1.85
C GLN A 121 -33.80 -0.88 3.03
N TYR A 122 -32.83 -1.77 2.77
CA TYR A 122 -32.18 -2.63 3.77
C TYR A 122 -30.64 -2.59 3.74
N LYS A 123 -30.00 -1.70 2.98
CA LYS A 123 -28.53 -1.57 3.06
C LYS A 123 -28.15 -0.60 4.16
N LEU A 124 -27.29 -1.08 5.07
CA LEU A 124 -26.61 -0.22 6.05
C LEU A 124 -25.89 0.92 5.32
N PRO A 125 -25.97 2.15 5.85
CA PRO A 125 -25.27 3.29 5.25
C PRO A 125 -23.76 3.04 5.28
N GLU A 126 -23.10 3.51 4.23
CA GLU A 126 -21.64 3.53 4.21
C GLU A 126 -21.10 4.39 5.36
N ARG A 127 -20.04 3.91 6.01
CA ARG A 127 -19.40 4.65 7.11
C ARG A 127 -18.87 5.99 6.63
N ARG A 128 -19.09 7.02 7.45
CA ARG A 128 -18.48 8.33 7.25
C ARG A 128 -17.01 8.26 7.67
N ARG A 129 -16.11 8.41 6.71
CA ARG A 129 -14.66 8.38 6.90
C ARG A 129 -14.08 9.76 6.62
N GLU A 130 -13.24 10.24 7.52
CA GLU A 130 -12.65 11.58 7.46
C GLU A 130 -11.16 11.54 7.78
N ASP A 131 -10.43 12.50 7.23
CA ASP A 131 -9.02 12.69 7.57
C ASP A 131 -8.94 13.36 8.94
N PRO A 132 -8.16 12.82 9.89
CA PRO A 132 -7.98 13.44 11.19
C PRO A 132 -7.22 14.77 11.05
N VAL A 133 -7.46 15.72 11.96
CA VAL A 133 -6.75 17.01 11.99
C VAL A 133 -5.24 16.82 12.09
N MET A 134 -4.82 15.86 12.91
CA MET A 134 -3.43 15.40 12.95
C MET A 134 -3.36 14.04 12.27
N PRO A 135 -2.48 13.86 11.26
CA PRO A 135 -2.29 12.56 10.61
C PRO A 135 -1.99 11.46 11.63
N GLN A 136 -2.63 10.31 11.46
CA GLN A 136 -2.46 9.16 12.34
C GLN A 136 -1.93 7.98 11.53
N PRO A 137 -0.72 7.47 11.81
CA PRO A 137 -0.16 6.37 11.05
C PRO A 137 -0.98 5.10 11.23
N SER A 138 -1.05 4.30 10.15
CA SER A 138 -1.62 2.97 10.19
C SER A 138 -0.75 2.03 11.01
N ALA A 139 -1.38 1.10 11.76
CA ALA A 139 -0.66 -0.01 12.37
C ALA A 139 -0.23 -1.08 11.34
N LEU A 140 -0.71 -0.98 10.09
CA LEU A 140 -0.40 -1.87 8.99
C LEU A 140 0.69 -1.26 8.11
N THR A 141 1.94 -1.63 8.39
CA THR A 141 3.14 -1.09 7.73
C THR A 141 3.49 -1.75 6.41
N ALA A 142 2.90 -2.93 6.10
CA ALA A 142 3.17 -3.62 4.84
C ALA A 142 2.94 -2.71 3.61
N LEU A 143 3.96 -2.61 2.77
CA LEU A 143 3.93 -1.89 1.50
C LEU A 143 3.21 -2.74 0.43
N PRO A 144 2.56 -2.11 -0.55
CA PRO A 144 2.05 -2.81 -1.73
C PRO A 144 3.19 -3.39 -2.57
N LYS A 145 2.92 -4.39 -3.41
CA LYS A 145 3.94 -5.06 -4.22
C LYS A 145 3.86 -4.64 -5.69
N GLN A 146 2.68 -4.73 -6.28
CA GLN A 146 2.43 -4.46 -7.68
C GLN A 146 1.61 -3.18 -7.80
N VAL A 147 2.29 -2.05 -7.74
CA VAL A 147 1.69 -0.73 -7.90
C VAL A 147 2.47 0.12 -8.89
N PRO A 148 1.79 1.03 -9.60
CA PRO A 148 2.45 2.11 -10.31
C PRO A 148 3.38 2.89 -9.38
N ILE A 149 4.53 3.34 -9.90
CA ILE A 149 5.58 3.99 -9.11
C ILE A 149 5.06 5.23 -8.38
N ASP A 150 4.09 5.92 -8.99
CA ASP A 150 3.50 7.13 -8.43
C ASP A 150 2.51 6.91 -7.28
N TRP A 151 2.35 5.65 -6.85
CA TRP A 151 1.86 5.33 -5.53
C TRP A 151 2.76 5.88 -4.43
N PHE A 152 4.08 5.77 -4.62
CA PHE A 152 5.05 6.26 -3.66
C PHE A 152 5.17 7.77 -3.71
N ASP A 153 5.37 8.39 -2.55
CA ASP A 153 5.87 9.76 -2.50
C ASP A 153 7.30 9.79 -3.08
N PRO A 154 7.65 10.72 -3.97
CA PRO A 154 8.99 10.79 -4.54
C PRO A 154 10.09 10.86 -3.49
N SER A 155 9.88 11.60 -2.39
CA SER A 155 10.86 11.67 -1.31
C SER A 155 11.03 10.33 -0.61
N TYR A 156 9.94 9.58 -0.41
CA TYR A 156 10.00 8.25 0.17
C TYR A 156 10.70 7.25 -0.76
N TRP A 157 10.40 7.29 -2.06
CA TRP A 157 11.07 6.45 -3.05
C TRP A 157 12.57 6.73 -3.08
N ASN A 158 12.96 7.99 -3.25
CA ASN A 158 14.37 8.36 -3.48
C ASN A 158 15.23 8.22 -2.21
N ASN A 159 14.66 8.44 -1.01
CA ASN A 159 15.44 8.54 0.23
C ASN A 159 15.23 7.38 1.21
N THR A 160 14.14 6.63 1.10
CA THR A 160 13.80 5.58 2.08
C THR A 160 13.96 4.17 1.51
N LEU A 161 13.53 3.96 0.26
CA LEU A 161 13.64 2.66 -0.37
C LEU A 161 15.09 2.36 -0.77
N THR A 162 15.46 1.09 -0.61
CA THR A 162 16.76 0.57 -1.03
C THR A 162 16.76 0.25 -2.53
N VAL A 163 17.96 0.14 -3.12
CA VAL A 163 18.13 -0.32 -4.52
C VAL A 163 17.45 -1.68 -4.76
N ARG A 164 17.47 -2.57 -3.77
CA ARG A 164 16.78 -3.87 -3.83
C ARG A 164 15.27 -3.69 -3.95
N GLU A 165 14.68 -2.84 -3.13
CA GLU A 165 13.25 -2.56 -3.18
C GLU A 165 12.87 -1.85 -4.49
N HIS A 166 13.71 -0.93 -4.98
CA HIS A 166 13.50 -0.34 -6.30
C HIS A 166 13.51 -1.42 -7.39
N ALA A 167 14.48 -2.35 -7.37
CA ALA A 167 14.56 -3.45 -8.32
C ALA A 167 13.27 -4.30 -8.33
N ASP A 168 12.77 -4.66 -7.15
CA ASP A 168 11.53 -5.41 -6.99
C ASP A 168 10.32 -4.69 -7.63
N TYR A 169 10.25 -3.35 -7.52
CA TYR A 169 9.14 -2.57 -8.08
C TYR A 169 9.23 -2.32 -9.60
N ILE A 170 10.42 -2.44 -10.19
CA ILE A 170 10.65 -2.16 -11.61
C ILE A 170 10.83 -3.42 -12.47
N GLU A 171 10.87 -4.60 -11.84
CA GLU A 171 11.07 -5.90 -12.49
C GLU A 171 10.07 -6.13 -13.65
N ASP A 172 8.78 -5.86 -13.40
CA ASP A 172 7.70 -6.00 -14.39
C ASP A 172 7.56 -4.78 -15.32
N GLY A 173 8.49 -3.82 -15.21
CA GLY A 173 8.50 -2.55 -15.92
C GLY A 173 7.83 -1.41 -15.14
N VAL A 174 8.13 -0.18 -15.55
CA VAL A 174 7.66 1.03 -14.86
C VAL A 174 6.34 1.52 -15.44
N ASP A 175 5.36 1.67 -14.56
CA ASP A 175 4.06 2.28 -14.86
C ASP A 175 3.80 3.52 -14.01
N VAL A 176 3.24 4.55 -14.63
CA VAL A 176 2.75 5.76 -13.99
C VAL A 176 1.23 5.83 -14.18
N ALA A 177 0.47 5.93 -13.10
CA ALA A 177 -0.99 5.95 -13.14
C ALA A 177 -1.59 7.35 -13.23
N LEU A 178 -1.12 8.27 -12.39
CA LEU A 178 -1.68 9.61 -12.25
C LEU A 178 -0.69 10.67 -12.78
N PRO A 179 -1.18 11.75 -13.40
CA PRO A 179 -0.33 12.88 -13.80
C PRO A 179 0.20 13.64 -12.56
N LEU A 180 0.88 14.78 -12.74
CA LEU A 180 1.20 15.68 -11.62
C LEU A 180 -0.09 16.16 -10.91
N GLU A 181 0.05 16.56 -9.64
CA GLU A 181 -1.09 16.91 -8.78
C GLU A 181 -1.98 18.00 -9.38
N GLU A 182 -1.40 18.96 -10.10
CA GLU A 182 -2.13 20.02 -10.80
C GLU A 182 -3.17 19.53 -11.82
N PHE A 183 -2.97 18.34 -12.39
CA PHE A 183 -3.87 17.71 -13.35
C PHE A 183 -4.80 16.66 -12.73
N CYS A 184 -4.80 16.55 -11.39
CA CYS A 184 -5.56 15.53 -10.65
C CYS A 184 -6.30 16.12 -9.43
N LYS A 185 -6.62 17.43 -9.43
CA LYS A 185 -7.30 18.09 -8.30
C LYS A 185 -8.79 17.80 -8.26
N THR A 186 -9.42 17.68 -9.43
CA THR A 186 -10.86 17.44 -9.56
C THR A 186 -11.14 16.19 -10.39
N TRP A 187 -12.37 15.69 -10.28
CA TRP A 187 -12.79 14.54 -11.08
C TRP A 187 -12.91 14.90 -12.57
N GLU A 188 -13.21 16.17 -12.86
CA GLU A 188 -13.27 16.76 -14.19
C GLU A 188 -11.87 16.83 -14.82
N ASP A 189 -10.83 17.10 -14.03
CA ASP A 189 -9.44 16.99 -14.50
C ASP A 189 -9.08 15.54 -14.82
N CYS A 190 -9.48 14.60 -13.96
CA CYS A 190 -9.29 13.18 -14.20
C CYS A 190 -9.94 12.72 -15.53
N ALA A 191 -11.07 13.32 -15.90
CA ALA A 191 -11.77 12.97 -17.14
C ALA A 191 -10.96 13.26 -18.41
N LYS A 192 -9.98 14.18 -18.35
CA LYS A 192 -9.13 14.55 -19.50
C LYS A 192 -8.14 13.46 -19.88
N TRP A 193 -7.71 12.64 -18.91
CA TRP A 193 -6.63 11.66 -19.10
C TRP A 193 -6.98 10.22 -18.74
N LYS A 194 -8.11 9.98 -18.04
CA LYS A 194 -8.48 8.67 -17.48
C LYS A 194 -8.46 7.50 -18.47
N ASN A 195 -8.76 7.75 -19.75
CA ASN A 195 -8.86 6.75 -20.81
C ASN A 195 -7.84 6.95 -21.94
N LEU A 196 -6.86 7.85 -21.78
CA LEU A 196 -5.80 8.04 -22.79
C LEU A 196 -4.92 6.79 -22.95
N PRO A 197 -4.59 6.36 -24.18
CA PRO A 197 -3.60 5.31 -24.42
C PRO A 197 -2.29 5.56 -23.67
N LYS A 198 -1.60 4.50 -23.23
CA LYS A 198 -0.38 4.60 -22.39
C LYS A 198 0.65 5.54 -23.03
N LYS A 199 0.92 5.39 -24.33
CA LYS A 199 1.91 6.21 -25.05
C LYS A 199 1.59 7.70 -25.00
N GLU A 200 0.35 8.07 -25.30
CA GLU A 200 -0.10 9.47 -25.27
C GLU A 200 -0.07 10.02 -23.84
N PHE A 201 -0.55 9.23 -22.87
CA PHE A 201 -0.51 9.63 -21.46
C PHE A 201 0.92 9.87 -20.96
N MET A 202 1.86 8.98 -21.27
CA MET A 202 3.26 9.15 -20.86
C MET A 202 3.88 10.39 -21.49
N GLN A 203 3.63 10.61 -22.79
CA GLN A 203 4.16 11.78 -23.51
C GLN A 203 3.61 13.11 -22.96
N THR A 204 2.33 13.17 -22.59
CA THR A 204 1.70 14.41 -22.13
C THR A 204 1.85 14.65 -20.63
N TYR A 205 1.83 13.58 -19.82
CA TYR A 205 1.74 13.69 -18.37
C TYR A 205 2.73 12.80 -17.61
N GLY A 206 2.89 11.55 -18.06
CA GLY A 206 3.57 10.53 -17.26
C GLY A 206 5.08 10.74 -17.14
N ASN A 207 5.76 11.23 -18.18
CA ASN A 207 7.21 11.45 -18.13
C ASN A 207 7.60 12.48 -17.07
N ALA A 208 6.86 13.59 -16.97
CA ALA A 208 7.10 14.61 -15.95
C ALA A 208 6.89 14.10 -14.51
N VAL A 209 6.07 13.06 -14.33
CA VAL A 209 5.94 12.38 -13.04
C VAL A 209 7.12 11.46 -12.81
N LEU A 210 7.52 10.70 -13.83
CA LEU A 210 8.62 9.75 -13.76
C LEU A 210 9.95 10.45 -13.45
N ASP A 211 10.16 11.66 -13.99
CA ASP A 211 11.35 12.50 -13.75
C ASP A 211 11.53 12.91 -12.26
N LEU A 212 10.53 12.69 -11.40
CA LEU A 212 10.62 12.94 -9.96
C LEU A 212 11.27 11.77 -9.19
N TYR A 213 11.39 10.60 -9.82
CA TYR A 213 11.86 9.37 -9.18
C TYR A 213 13.28 9.05 -9.61
N ASP A 214 14.15 8.85 -8.62
CA ASP A 214 15.52 8.41 -8.86
C ASP A 214 15.50 6.90 -9.12
N MET A 215 15.71 6.53 -10.38
CA MET A 215 15.71 5.13 -10.82
C MET A 215 17.11 4.52 -10.62
N PRO A 216 17.21 3.26 -10.16
CA PRO A 216 18.50 2.57 -10.08
C PRO A 216 19.21 2.54 -11.43
N THR A 217 20.51 2.75 -11.40
CA THR A 217 21.36 2.59 -12.57
C THR A 217 21.56 1.11 -12.89
N GLU A 218 21.87 0.81 -14.15
CA GLU A 218 22.17 -0.56 -14.61
C GLU A 218 23.33 -1.18 -13.80
N GLN A 219 24.33 -0.38 -13.44
CA GLN A 219 25.47 -0.83 -12.62
C GLN A 219 25.07 -1.24 -11.20
N GLU A 220 24.15 -0.50 -10.57
CA GLU A 220 23.63 -0.82 -9.24
C GLU A 220 22.80 -2.12 -9.27
N LEU A 221 22.01 -2.32 -10.32
CA LEU A 221 21.24 -3.54 -10.54
C LEU A 221 22.16 -4.75 -10.80
N GLU A 222 23.20 -4.60 -11.61
CA GLU A 222 24.21 -5.65 -11.85
C GLU A 222 24.99 -6.01 -10.58
N GLN A 223 25.36 -5.00 -9.78
CA GLN A 223 26.01 -5.23 -8.50
C GLN A 223 25.11 -5.99 -7.52
N LEU A 224 23.83 -5.65 -7.46
CA LEU A 224 22.85 -6.36 -6.65
C LEU A 224 22.74 -7.83 -7.09
N ALA A 225 22.62 -8.10 -8.39
CA ALA A 225 22.53 -9.46 -8.93
C ALA A 225 23.77 -10.30 -8.55
N ARG A 226 24.98 -9.75 -8.68
CA ARG A 226 26.23 -10.45 -8.28
C ARG A 226 26.25 -10.84 -6.80
N TRP A 227 25.72 -10.00 -5.92
CA TRP A 227 25.64 -10.30 -4.49
C TRP A 227 24.61 -11.39 -4.18
N GLU A 228 23.50 -11.44 -4.91
CA GLU A 228 22.48 -12.47 -4.74
C GLU A 228 22.92 -13.84 -5.26
N ASP A 229 23.68 -13.88 -6.36
CA ASP A 229 24.21 -15.10 -6.95
C ASP A 229 25.40 -15.71 -6.17
N GLY A 230 25.81 -15.07 -5.07
CA GLY A 230 26.80 -15.64 -4.14
C GLY A 230 28.25 -15.52 -4.59
N GLU A 231 28.56 -14.70 -5.60
CA GLU A 231 29.94 -14.30 -5.92
C GLU A 231 30.44 -13.19 -4.98
N GLY A 232 30.13 -13.32 -3.68
CA GLY A 232 30.74 -12.50 -2.65
C GLY A 232 32.25 -12.74 -2.68
N GLU A 233 32.99 -11.71 -3.07
CA GLU A 233 34.44 -11.70 -3.17
C GLU A 233 35.08 -12.46 -2.00
N LYS A 234 35.71 -13.59 -2.31
CA LYS A 234 36.82 -14.09 -1.50
C LYS A 234 37.88 -13.00 -1.54
N SER A 235 37.87 -12.08 -0.56
CA SER A 235 38.99 -11.18 -0.35
C SER A 235 40.19 -12.06 -0.02
N SER A 236 41.03 -12.27 -1.03
CA SER A 236 42.30 -12.97 -0.92
C SER A 236 43.21 -12.13 -0.02
N SER A 237 43.12 -12.33 1.30
CA SER A 237 44.23 -12.01 2.19
C SER A 237 45.27 -13.11 2.04
N ASN A 238 45.98 -13.11 0.92
CA ASN A 238 47.24 -13.81 0.83
C ASN A 238 48.25 -12.97 1.61
N SER A 239 48.33 -13.20 2.92
CA SER A 239 49.46 -12.75 3.71
C SER A 239 50.64 -13.63 3.30
N GLU A 240 51.34 -13.21 2.24
CA GLU A 240 52.68 -13.69 1.93
C GLU A 240 53.60 -13.18 3.04
N GLY A 241 53.71 -13.97 4.10
CA GLY A 241 54.83 -13.90 5.03
C GLY A 241 56.06 -14.46 4.33
N GLY A 242 56.81 -13.58 3.69
CA GLY A 242 58.11 -13.86 3.13
C GLY A 242 58.99 -12.63 3.28
N ASP A 243 59.76 -12.57 4.36
CA ASP A 243 60.96 -11.75 4.40
C ASP A 243 62.02 -12.53 5.18
N ASP A 244 62.82 -13.29 4.42
CA ASP A 244 64.07 -13.88 4.84
C ASP A 244 65.18 -12.81 4.75
N ASN A 245 65.82 -12.59 5.90
CA ASN A 245 67.23 -12.21 6.16
C ASN A 245 68.03 -11.46 5.08
N ASP A 246 68.68 -10.34 5.45
CA ASP A 246 70.14 -10.19 5.27
C ASP A 246 70.76 -9.06 6.12
N ASP A 247 72.03 -9.27 6.46
CA ASP A 247 72.89 -8.69 7.49
C ASP A 247 73.38 -7.23 7.28
N GLY A 248 73.95 -6.66 8.35
CA GLY A 248 74.77 -5.45 8.26
C GLY A 248 75.40 -4.99 9.58
N GLU A 249 76.56 -5.58 9.90
CA GLU A 249 77.70 -5.12 10.73
C GLU A 249 77.48 -4.31 12.03
#